data_AF-A0A4Y2AJW6-F1
#
_entry.id   AF-A0A4Y2AJW6-F1
#
_cell.length_a   1.000
_cell.length_b   1.000
_cell.length_c   1.000
_cell.angle_alpha   90.00
_cell.angle_beta   90.00
_cell.angle_gamma   90.00
#
_symmetry.space_group_name_H-M   'P 1'
#
loop_
_entity.id
_entity.type
_entity.pdbx_description
1 polymer ?
#
loop_
_entity_poly.entity_id
_entity_poly.type
_entity_poly.pdbx_seq_one_letter_code
_entity_poly.pdbx_strand_id
1 'polypeptide(L)'
;MSEDEKVSHLMKGIAEDIYQALLTKEIATTSDFIKWCNYIEDMKQKRVGRKKFERLPNVAPMAAMEDELGLVSFIRRIVQEEVQRMITRTDKIADSYYQSLEEIVQGEVEKALAPVAVKPIEPRQRPTFAAATRKPSVPIYSPPAQPKKTDVWRTADNSPVCFHCGRPGHVVRYCRERKAPFDS
;
A
#
# COMPACT_ATOMS: atom_id res chain seq x y z
N MET A 1 -19.03 8.02 59.32
CA MET A 1 -18.83 8.06 57.86
C MET A 1 -20.11 7.60 57.19
N SER A 2 -20.79 8.51 56.49
CA SER A 2 -21.96 8.18 55.67
C SER A 2 -21.57 7.29 54.48
N GLU A 3 -22.55 6.63 53.85
CA GLU A 3 -22.25 5.79 52.67
C GLU A 3 -21.70 6.62 51.51
N ASP A 4 -22.21 7.83 51.30
CA ASP A 4 -21.74 8.78 50.30
C ASP A 4 -20.27 9.21 50.53
N GLU A 5 -19.87 9.44 51.79
CA GLU A 5 -18.48 9.74 52.12
C GLU A 5 -17.55 8.56 51.82
N LYS A 6 -18.02 7.33 52.05
CA LYS A 6 -17.26 6.11 51.73
C LYS A 6 -17.14 5.92 50.22
N VAL A 7 -18.21 6.11 49.46
CA VAL A 7 -18.19 6.02 47.99
C VAL A 7 -17.29 7.12 47.40
N SER A 8 -17.37 8.35 47.90
CA SER A 8 -16.50 9.46 47.48
C SER A 8 -15.02 9.17 47.76
N HIS A 9 -14.72 8.55 48.90
CA HIS A 9 -13.35 8.15 49.21
C HIS A 9 -12.84 7.05 48.29
N LEU A 10 -13.68 6.05 47.98
CA LEU A 10 -13.35 4.98 47.03
C LEU A 10 -13.13 5.53 45.62
N MET A 11 -13.96 6.46 45.15
CA MET A 11 -13.85 7.09 43.82
C MET A 11 -12.48 7.74 43.54
N LYS A 12 -11.77 8.19 44.58
CA LYS A 12 -10.46 8.85 44.45
C LYS A 12 -9.30 7.88 44.18
N GLY A 13 -9.45 6.60 44.50
CA GLY A 13 -8.37 5.61 44.46
C GLY A 13 -8.46 4.59 43.32
N ILE A 14 -9.42 4.73 42.43
CA ILE A 14 -9.69 3.75 41.36
C ILE A 14 -9.02 4.21 40.06
N ALA A 15 -8.74 3.26 39.16
CA ALA A 15 -8.26 3.55 37.82
C ALA A 15 -9.24 4.44 37.02
N GLU A 16 -8.68 5.36 36.23
CA GLU A 16 -9.40 6.37 35.44
C GLU A 16 -10.48 5.76 34.52
N ASP A 17 -10.20 4.60 33.93
CA ASP A 17 -11.11 3.91 33.02
C ASP A 17 -12.35 3.33 33.71
N ILE A 18 -12.20 2.88 34.95
CA ILE A 18 -13.31 2.44 35.79
C ILE A 18 -14.06 3.68 36.31
N TYR A 19 -13.35 4.73 36.74
CA TYR A 19 -13.97 5.98 37.18
C TYR A 19 -14.89 6.59 36.11
N GLN A 20 -14.43 6.69 34.87
CA GLN A 20 -15.24 7.18 33.73
C GLN A 20 -16.48 6.33 33.48
N ALA A 21 -16.39 5.00 33.60
CA ALA A 21 -17.52 4.11 33.43
C ALA A 21 -18.57 4.32 34.55
N LEU A 22 -18.11 4.54 35.78
CA LEU A 22 -18.96 4.74 36.95
C LEU A 22 -19.60 6.13 37.02
N LEU A 23 -18.98 7.17 36.43
CA LEU A 23 -19.56 8.53 36.37
C LEU A 23 -20.93 8.58 35.67
N THR A 24 -21.21 7.64 34.76
CA THR A 24 -22.50 7.57 34.06
C THR A 24 -23.61 6.90 34.88
N LYS A 25 -23.29 6.42 36.09
CA LYS A 25 -24.19 5.69 36.97
C LYS A 25 -24.32 6.40 38.32
N GLU A 26 -25.53 6.48 38.84
CA GLU A 26 -25.77 6.95 40.19
C GLU A 26 -25.48 5.80 41.17
N ILE A 27 -24.49 5.98 42.04
CA ILE A 27 -24.05 4.97 43.02
C ILE A 27 -24.09 5.60 44.40
N ALA A 28 -25.14 5.31 45.17
CA ALA A 28 -25.35 5.84 46.52
C ALA A 28 -24.77 4.94 47.63
N THR A 29 -24.58 3.65 47.34
CA THR A 29 -24.17 2.66 48.34
C THR A 29 -22.87 1.96 47.95
N THR A 30 -22.05 1.66 48.94
CA THR A 30 -20.77 0.95 48.75
C THR A 30 -20.95 -0.45 48.15
N SER A 31 -22.08 -1.10 48.43
CA SER A 31 -22.42 -2.40 47.85
C SER A 31 -22.67 -2.32 46.34
N ASP A 32 -23.33 -1.26 45.88
CA ASP A 32 -23.59 -1.06 44.45
C ASP A 32 -22.31 -0.65 43.73
N PHE A 33 -21.46 0.13 44.38
CA PHE A 33 -20.11 0.41 43.90
C PHE A 33 -19.31 -0.89 43.63
N ILE A 34 -19.30 -1.83 44.58
CA ILE A 34 -18.60 -3.11 44.42
C ILE A 34 -19.23 -3.96 43.31
N LYS A 35 -20.56 -4.02 43.21
CA LYS A 35 -21.26 -4.74 42.14
C LYS A 35 -20.87 -4.21 40.77
N TRP A 36 -20.83 -2.89 40.60
CA TRP A 36 -20.48 -2.26 39.32
C TRP A 36 -19.00 -2.45 38.98
N CYS A 37 -18.10 -2.35 39.96
CA CYS A 37 -16.69 -2.66 39.76
C CYS A 37 -16.48 -4.11 39.30
N ASN A 38 -17.11 -5.08 39.98
CA ASN A 38 -17.05 -6.49 39.61
C ASN A 38 -17.69 -6.74 38.22
N TYR A 39 -18.77 -6.04 37.89
CA TYR A 39 -19.39 -6.13 36.57
C TYR A 39 -18.47 -5.59 35.46
N ILE A 40 -17.82 -4.45 35.68
CA ILE A 40 -16.86 -3.88 34.73
C ILE A 40 -15.65 -4.81 34.58
N GLU A 41 -15.17 -5.37 35.68
CA GLU A 41 -14.07 -6.32 35.66
C GLU A 41 -14.46 -7.62 34.93
N ASP A 42 -15.64 -8.18 35.17
CA ASP A 42 -16.18 -9.32 34.42
C ASP A 42 -16.34 -9.00 32.93
N MET A 43 -16.81 -7.81 32.57
CA MET A 43 -16.86 -7.35 31.18
C MET A 43 -15.48 -7.21 30.55
N LYS A 44 -14.47 -6.73 31.31
CA LYS A 44 -13.08 -6.67 30.88
C LYS A 44 -12.44 -8.06 30.77
N GLN A 45 -12.78 -8.98 31.68
CA GLN A 45 -12.31 -10.37 31.69
C GLN A 45 -12.92 -11.19 30.55
N LYS A 46 -14.20 -10.99 30.25
CA LYS A 46 -14.84 -11.53 29.03
C LYS A 46 -14.25 -10.91 27.76
N ARG A 47 -13.67 -9.72 27.87
CA ARG A 47 -12.82 -9.10 26.85
C ARG A 47 -11.33 -9.46 26.98
N VAL A 48 -10.94 -10.49 27.75
CA VAL A 48 -9.55 -11.01 27.75
C VAL A 48 -9.21 -11.42 26.33
N GLY A 49 -8.48 -10.51 25.68
CA GLY A 49 -7.96 -10.65 24.35
C GLY A 49 -9.05 -10.93 23.31
N ARG A 50 -9.17 -10.06 22.31
CA ARG A 50 -8.39 -10.38 21.10
C ARG A 50 -7.04 -11.02 21.49
N LYS A 51 -7.04 -12.29 21.94
CA LYS A 51 -5.93 -13.21 21.71
C LYS A 51 -5.79 -13.05 20.22
N LYS A 52 -4.77 -12.25 19.88
CA LYS A 52 -4.40 -11.73 18.56
C LYS A 52 -5.18 -12.57 17.58
N PHE A 53 -6.29 -12.06 17.01
CA PHE A 53 -7.17 -12.87 16.14
C PHE A 53 -6.23 -13.80 15.42
N GLU A 54 -6.27 -15.10 15.76
CA GLU A 54 -5.24 -16.02 15.29
C GLU A 54 -5.63 -16.26 13.85
N ARG A 55 -5.27 -15.26 13.05
CA ARG A 55 -5.61 -15.15 11.67
C ARG A 55 -4.74 -16.18 11.02
N LEU A 56 -5.37 -16.90 10.11
CA LEU A 56 -4.74 -17.83 9.20
C LEU A 56 -3.36 -17.29 8.79
N PRO A 57 -2.34 -18.16 8.69
CA PRO A 57 -0.92 -17.82 8.53
C PRO A 57 -0.59 -16.86 7.37
N ASN A 58 -1.56 -16.55 6.51
CA ASN A 58 -1.42 -15.76 5.31
C ASN A 58 -1.80 -14.27 5.46
N VAL A 59 -2.14 -13.78 6.67
CA VAL A 59 -2.53 -12.38 6.87
C VAL A 59 -1.72 -11.71 7.98
N ALA A 60 -0.68 -10.96 7.58
CA ALA A 60 0.13 -10.17 8.51
C ALA A 60 -0.69 -8.98 9.08
N PRO A 61 -0.66 -8.75 10.40
CA PRO A 61 -1.33 -7.61 11.02
C PRO A 61 -0.47 -6.34 10.90
N MET A 62 -1.08 -5.25 10.42
CA MET A 62 -0.45 -3.92 10.39
C MET A 62 -0.03 -3.41 11.79
N ALA A 63 -0.59 -3.97 12.86
CA ALA A 63 -0.27 -3.61 14.25
C ALA A 63 0.97 -4.33 14.83
N ALA A 64 1.58 -5.28 14.11
CA ALA A 64 2.89 -5.82 14.47
C ALA A 64 4.05 -4.91 14.01
N MET A 65 3.73 -3.76 13.40
CA MET A 65 4.69 -2.74 12.98
C MET A 65 5.00 -1.76 14.12
N GLU A 66 4.94 -2.19 15.38
CA GLU A 66 5.57 -1.47 16.50
C GLU A 66 6.97 -2.02 16.78
N ASP A 67 7.70 -2.34 15.71
CA ASP A 67 9.14 -2.44 15.76
C ASP A 67 9.72 -1.34 14.86
N GLU A 68 9.61 -0.10 15.35
CA GLU A 68 10.15 1.09 14.70
C GLU A 68 11.67 0.91 14.44
N LEU A 69 12.35 0.15 15.33
CA LEU A 69 13.75 -0.27 15.17
C LEU A 69 13.91 -1.27 14.01
N GLY A 70 13.00 -2.23 13.86
CA GLY A 70 12.96 -3.17 12.75
C GLY A 70 12.72 -2.49 11.39
N LEU A 71 11.80 -1.52 11.33
CA LEU A 71 11.51 -0.76 10.12
C LEU A 71 12.69 0.13 9.71
N VAL A 72 13.31 0.85 10.64
CA VAL A 72 14.50 1.67 10.35
C VAL A 72 15.68 0.80 9.90
N SER A 73 15.85 -0.38 10.51
CA SER A 73 16.88 -1.35 10.10
C SER A 73 16.62 -1.90 8.70
N PHE A 74 15.35 -2.19 8.38
CA PHE A 74 14.92 -2.65 7.06
C PHE A 74 15.11 -1.57 5.98
N ILE A 75 14.72 -0.33 6.28
CA ILE A 75 14.94 0.83 5.40
C ILE A 75 16.43 1.05 5.17
N ARG A 76 17.26 1.05 6.22
CA ARG A 76 18.73 1.17 6.09
C ARG A 76 19.31 0.09 5.19
N ARG A 77 18.86 -1.17 5.35
CA ARG A 77 19.31 -2.28 4.49
C ARG A 77 18.91 -2.06 3.03
N ILE A 78 17.67 -1.67 2.76
CA ILE A 78 17.22 -1.36 1.39
C ILE A 78 18.04 -0.22 0.78
N VAL A 79 18.27 0.86 1.53
CA VAL A 79 19.05 2.00 1.05
C VAL A 79 20.50 1.59 0.77
N GLN A 80 21.12 0.78 1.63
CA GLN A 80 22.47 0.26 1.40
C GLN A 80 22.54 -0.63 0.16
N GLU A 81 21.59 -1.56 -0.01
CA GLU A 81 21.51 -2.41 -1.20
C GLU A 81 21.33 -1.58 -2.48
N GLU A 82 20.52 -0.51 -2.43
CA GLU A 82 20.29 0.37 -3.58
C GLU A 82 21.51 1.23 -3.91
N VAL A 83 22.14 1.85 -2.90
CA VAL A 83 23.37 2.63 -3.08
C VAL A 83 24.49 1.75 -3.62
N GLN A 84 24.65 0.53 -3.11
CA GLN A 84 25.67 -0.40 -3.62
C GLN A 84 25.39 -0.81 -5.07
N ARG A 85 24.12 -1.01 -5.45
CA ARG A 85 23.74 -1.27 -6.84
C ARG A 85 24.02 -0.07 -7.75
N MET A 86 23.85 1.16 -7.25
CA MET A 86 24.20 2.36 -8.01
C MET A 86 25.72 2.47 -8.20
N ILE A 87 26.51 2.29 -7.13
CA ILE A 87 27.99 2.35 -7.20
C ILE A 87 28.54 1.28 -8.14
N THR A 88 28.11 0.02 -8.01
CA THR A 88 28.57 -1.06 -8.90
C THR A 88 28.12 -0.86 -10.35
N ARG A 89 26.97 -0.21 -10.58
CA ARG A 89 26.55 0.18 -11.93
C ARG A 89 27.41 1.31 -12.48
N THR A 90 27.79 2.30 -11.67
CA THR A 90 28.70 3.36 -12.10
C THR A 90 30.11 2.84 -12.34
N ASP A 91 30.60 1.91 -11.52
CA ASP A 91 31.91 1.26 -11.72
C ASP A 91 31.94 0.45 -13.01
N LYS A 92 30.87 -0.30 -13.31
CA LYS A 92 30.74 -1.00 -14.62
C LYS A 92 30.73 -0.05 -15.81
N ILE A 93 30.12 1.12 -15.66
CA ILE A 93 30.11 2.15 -16.72
C ILE A 93 31.51 2.75 -16.86
N ALA A 94 32.18 3.06 -15.75
CA ALA A 94 33.55 3.56 -15.74
C ALA A 94 34.50 2.54 -16.37
N ASP A 95 34.48 1.26 -15.97
CA ASP A 95 35.32 0.20 -16.54
C ASP A 95 35.05 0.00 -18.05
N SER A 96 33.80 0.09 -18.49
CA SER A 96 33.45 0.03 -19.92
C SER A 96 33.92 1.25 -20.71
N TYR A 97 33.96 2.42 -20.07
CA TYR A 97 34.44 3.67 -20.66
C TYR A 97 35.97 3.69 -20.74
N TYR A 98 36.63 3.26 -19.66
CA TYR A 98 37.93 2.58 -19.58
C TYR A 98 38.29 1.89 -20.91
N GLN A 99 37.76 0.67 -21.02
CA GLN A 99 38.05 -0.24 -22.13
C GLN A 99 37.81 0.36 -23.52
N SER A 100 36.76 1.19 -23.66
CA SER A 100 36.45 1.90 -24.90
C SER A 100 37.50 2.96 -25.25
N LEU A 101 37.99 3.72 -24.28
CA LEU A 101 39.06 4.70 -24.50
C LEU A 101 40.38 4.03 -24.87
N GLU A 102 40.75 2.92 -24.23
CA GLU A 102 41.95 2.18 -24.60
C GLU A 102 41.88 1.65 -26.04
N GLU A 103 40.73 1.13 -26.46
CA GLU A 103 40.51 0.65 -27.84
C GLU A 103 40.56 1.80 -28.85
N ILE A 104 39.99 2.97 -28.51
CA ILE A 104 40.06 4.18 -29.34
C ILE A 104 41.51 4.67 -29.48
N VAL A 105 42.27 4.74 -28.38
CA VAL A 105 43.67 5.18 -28.38
C VAL A 105 44.53 4.20 -29.18
N GLN A 106 44.34 2.89 -29.00
CA GLN A 106 45.06 1.87 -29.79
C GLN A 106 44.75 2.01 -31.28
N GLY A 107 43.48 2.13 -31.66
CA GLY A 107 43.09 2.29 -33.06
C GLY A 107 43.64 3.57 -33.68
N GLU A 108 43.76 4.66 -32.92
CA GLU A 108 44.31 5.91 -33.45
C GLU A 108 45.84 5.87 -33.55
N VAL A 109 46.52 5.22 -32.61
CA VAL A 109 47.98 4.96 -32.70
C VAL A 109 48.29 4.07 -33.90
N GLU A 110 47.53 3.00 -34.12
CA GLU A 110 47.71 2.12 -35.29
C GLU A 110 47.49 2.85 -36.61
N LYS A 111 46.46 3.70 -36.70
CA LYS A 111 46.23 4.54 -37.89
C LYS A 111 47.33 5.56 -38.12
N ALA A 112 47.87 6.18 -37.06
CA ALA A 112 48.97 7.13 -37.16
C ALA A 112 50.27 6.46 -37.62
N LEU A 113 50.45 5.18 -37.28
CA LEU A 113 51.58 4.35 -37.73
C LEU A 113 51.35 3.73 -39.11
N ALA A 114 50.11 3.73 -39.62
CA ALA A 114 49.81 3.23 -40.95
C ALA A 114 50.30 4.21 -42.04
N PRO A 115 50.95 3.72 -43.11
CA PRO A 115 51.39 4.58 -44.20
C PRO A 115 50.18 5.23 -44.90
N VAL A 116 50.19 6.56 -44.99
CA VAL A 116 49.09 7.36 -45.59
C VAL A 116 49.00 7.08 -47.09
N ALA A 117 48.17 6.12 -47.47
CA ALA A 117 47.74 5.94 -48.84
C ALA A 117 46.61 6.93 -49.15
N VAL A 118 46.91 7.93 -49.97
CA VAL A 118 45.93 8.93 -50.45
C VAL A 118 44.85 8.21 -51.27
N LYS A 119 43.67 8.03 -50.69
CA LYS A 119 42.49 7.56 -51.44
C LYS A 119 41.82 8.73 -52.16
N PRO A 120 41.44 8.58 -53.45
CA PRO A 120 40.66 9.58 -54.17
C PRO A 120 39.31 9.86 -53.50
N ILE A 121 38.94 11.14 -53.45
CA ILE A 121 37.71 11.65 -52.86
C ILE A 121 36.49 11.11 -53.62
N GLU A 122 35.66 10.34 -52.93
CA GLU A 122 34.34 9.91 -53.43
C GLU A 122 33.27 10.94 -53.00
N PRO A 123 32.39 11.39 -53.92
CA PRO A 123 31.43 12.44 -53.61
C PRO A 123 30.33 11.93 -52.67
N ARG A 124 30.33 12.44 -51.43
CA ARG A 124 29.25 12.26 -50.45
C ARG A 124 27.93 12.77 -51.03
N GLN A 125 27.01 11.87 -51.36
CA GLN A 125 25.63 12.24 -51.70
C GLN A 125 24.91 12.76 -50.44
N ARG A 126 24.40 13.99 -50.51
CA ARG A 126 23.58 14.57 -49.44
C ARG A 126 22.18 13.93 -49.46
N PRO A 127 21.66 13.50 -48.30
CA PRO A 127 20.27 13.06 -48.21
C PRO A 127 19.32 14.21 -48.52
N THR A 128 18.25 13.90 -49.25
CA THR A 128 17.23 14.84 -49.73
C THR A 128 16.32 15.30 -48.58
N PHE A 129 15.82 16.53 -48.64
CA PHE A 129 14.96 17.15 -47.61
C PHE A 129 13.74 16.28 -47.20
N ALA A 130 13.18 15.51 -48.13
CA ALA A 130 12.06 14.60 -47.87
C ALA A 130 12.41 13.39 -46.98
N ALA A 131 13.68 12.98 -46.90
CA ALA A 131 14.13 11.94 -46.00
C ALA A 131 14.30 12.46 -44.56
N ALA A 132 14.62 13.75 -44.39
CA ALA A 132 14.84 14.38 -43.09
C ALA A 132 13.55 14.73 -42.33
N THR A 133 12.40 14.83 -43.01
CA THR A 133 11.12 15.28 -42.42
C THR A 133 10.16 14.14 -42.05
N ARG A 134 10.53 12.88 -42.27
CA ARG A 134 9.70 11.74 -41.87
C ARG A 134 9.69 11.58 -40.35
N LYS A 135 8.60 12.01 -39.70
CA LYS A 135 8.32 11.70 -38.29
C LYS A 135 7.92 10.22 -38.18
N PRO A 136 8.58 9.39 -37.35
CA PRO A 136 8.09 8.05 -37.07
C PRO A 136 6.74 8.15 -36.34
N SER A 137 5.70 7.55 -36.92
CA SER A 137 4.39 7.44 -36.28
C SER A 137 4.51 6.48 -35.10
N VAL A 138 4.45 6.99 -33.87
CA VAL A 138 4.35 6.16 -32.67
C VAL A 138 2.97 5.52 -32.62
N PRO A 139 2.87 4.18 -32.51
CA PRO A 139 1.59 3.52 -32.31
C PRO A 139 1.03 3.91 -30.92
N ILE A 140 -0.19 4.44 -30.91
CA ILE A 140 -0.93 4.73 -29.68
C ILE A 140 -1.29 3.39 -29.04
N TYR A 141 -0.58 3.02 -27.99
CA TYR A 141 -0.93 1.85 -27.17
C TYR A 141 -2.26 2.11 -26.46
N SER A 142 -3.31 1.43 -26.91
CA SER A 142 -4.59 1.36 -26.21
C SER A 142 -4.57 0.09 -25.35
N PRO A 143 -4.55 0.18 -24.00
CA PRO A 143 -4.53 -1.00 -23.16
C PRO A 143 -5.81 -1.82 -23.37
N PRO A 144 -5.73 -3.17 -23.39
CA PRO A 144 -6.92 -4.02 -23.42
C PRO A 144 -7.76 -3.76 -22.16
N ALA A 145 -9.08 -3.69 -22.33
CA ALA A 145 -10.03 -3.51 -21.23
C ALA A 145 -9.93 -4.72 -20.27
N GLN A 146 -9.19 -4.53 -19.17
CA GLN A 146 -9.06 -5.53 -18.12
C GLN A 146 -10.41 -5.67 -17.41
N PRO A 147 -10.89 -6.89 -17.13
CA PRO A 147 -12.12 -7.12 -16.37
C PRO A 147 -11.97 -6.49 -14.99
N LYS A 148 -12.83 -5.52 -14.68
CA LYS A 148 -12.84 -4.86 -13.38
C LYS A 148 -13.50 -5.78 -12.38
N LYS A 149 -13.07 -5.74 -11.12
CA LYS A 149 -13.75 -6.46 -10.02
C LYS A 149 -15.24 -6.11 -9.91
N THR A 150 -15.64 -4.95 -10.43
CA THR A 150 -17.03 -4.48 -10.50
C THR A 150 -17.89 -5.25 -11.49
N ASP A 151 -17.29 -5.97 -12.44
CA ASP A 151 -18.01 -6.66 -13.52
C ASP A 151 -18.70 -7.93 -13.02
N VAL A 152 -18.33 -8.42 -11.84
CA VAL A 152 -18.98 -9.55 -11.14
C VAL A 152 -20.46 -9.26 -10.82
N TRP A 153 -20.81 -7.99 -10.58
CA TRP A 153 -22.16 -7.57 -10.22
C TRP A 153 -22.85 -6.78 -11.35
N ARG A 154 -22.41 -7.05 -12.59
CA ARG A 154 -22.94 -6.42 -13.79
C ARG A 154 -23.19 -7.46 -14.88
N THR A 155 -24.19 -7.21 -15.71
CA THR A 155 -24.43 -8.01 -16.92
C THR A 155 -23.47 -7.57 -18.03
N ALA A 156 -23.36 -8.35 -19.11
CA ALA A 156 -22.55 -8.01 -20.29
C ALA A 156 -22.85 -6.60 -20.84
N ASP A 157 -24.10 -6.14 -20.71
CA ASP A 157 -24.54 -4.79 -21.11
C ASP A 157 -24.23 -3.70 -20.07
N ASN A 158 -23.35 -3.99 -19.09
CA ASN A 158 -22.95 -3.09 -18.01
C ASN A 158 -24.08 -2.70 -17.02
N SER A 159 -25.25 -3.36 -17.08
CA SER A 159 -26.37 -3.14 -16.16
C SER A 159 -26.11 -3.75 -14.79
N PRO A 160 -26.47 -3.07 -13.67
CA PRO A 160 -26.23 -3.60 -12.32
C PRO A 160 -27.13 -4.81 -12.02
N VAL A 161 -26.56 -5.80 -11.34
CA VAL A 161 -27.27 -6.96 -10.80
C VAL A 161 -27.59 -6.73 -9.32
N CYS A 162 -28.83 -6.98 -8.92
CA CYS A 162 -29.25 -6.79 -7.54
C CYS A 162 -28.67 -7.87 -6.63
N PHE A 163 -27.93 -7.47 -5.59
CA PHE A 163 -27.36 -8.40 -4.62
C PHE A 163 -28.41 -9.14 -3.76
N HIS A 164 -29.67 -8.67 -3.72
CA HIS A 164 -30.73 -9.31 -2.93
C HIS A 164 -31.51 -10.39 -3.71
N CYS A 165 -31.93 -10.08 -4.95
CA CYS A 165 -32.77 -10.98 -5.76
C CYS A 165 -32.06 -11.55 -6.99
N GLY A 166 -30.81 -11.14 -7.26
CA GLY A 166 -30.02 -11.60 -8.40
C GLY A 166 -30.51 -11.12 -9.77
N ARG A 167 -31.59 -10.33 -9.84
CA ARG A 167 -32.13 -9.84 -11.12
C ARG A 167 -31.34 -8.63 -11.63
N PRO A 168 -31.08 -8.54 -12.95
CA PRO A 168 -30.45 -7.36 -13.55
C PRO A 168 -31.39 -6.15 -13.56
N GLY A 169 -30.82 -4.96 -13.71
CA GLY A 169 -31.54 -3.70 -13.93
C GLY A 169 -31.78 -2.87 -12.67
N HIS A 170 -31.40 -3.34 -11.47
CA HIS A 170 -31.51 -2.55 -10.24
C HIS A 170 -30.48 -2.97 -9.19
N VAL A 171 -30.22 -2.07 -8.23
CA VAL A 171 -29.39 -2.35 -7.04
C VAL A 171 -30.27 -2.61 -5.82
N VAL A 172 -29.71 -3.19 -4.75
CA VAL A 172 -30.43 -3.60 -3.52
C VAL A 172 -31.38 -2.53 -2.97
N ARG A 173 -30.96 -1.26 -3.02
CA ARG A 173 -31.75 -0.11 -2.55
C ARG A 173 -33.11 0.03 -3.25
N TYR A 174 -33.22 -0.42 -4.49
CA TYR A 174 -34.43 -0.34 -5.32
C TYR A 174 -35.08 -1.71 -5.52
N CYS A 175 -34.71 -2.72 -4.72
CA CYS A 175 -35.28 -4.05 -4.85
C CYS A 175 -36.73 -4.08 -4.35
N ARG A 176 -37.64 -4.51 -5.23
CA ARG A 176 -39.08 -4.62 -4.93
C ARG A 176 -39.37 -5.63 -3.82
N GLU A 177 -38.67 -6.77 -3.83
CA GLU A 177 -38.81 -7.84 -2.82
C GLU A 177 -38.40 -7.37 -1.42
N ARG A 178 -37.50 -6.37 -1.32
CA ARG A 178 -37.05 -5.81 -0.04
C ARG A 178 -38.00 -4.75 0.53
N LYS A 179 -38.82 -4.13 -0.33
CA LYS A 179 -39.83 -3.11 0.05
C LYS A 179 -41.19 -3.72 0.43
N ALA A 180 -41.36 -5.03 0.31
CA ALA A 180 -42.61 -5.71 0.59
C ALA A 180 -43.04 -5.87 2.07
N PRO A 181 -42.31 -5.48 3.15
CA PRO A 181 -42.81 -5.74 4.51
C PRO A 181 -43.81 -4.70 5.05
N PHE A 182 -44.33 -3.76 4.26
CA PHE A 182 -45.21 -2.68 4.77
C PHE A 182 -46.55 -2.49 4.05
N ASP A 183 -46.95 -3.38 3.14
CA ASP A 183 -48.32 -3.36 2.58
C ASP A 183 -49.10 -4.61 3.05
N SER A 184 -49.59 -4.56 4.30
CA SER A 184 -50.71 -5.37 4.83
C SER A 184 -51.28 -4.71 6.09
#